data_AF-A0A9E4Y7G6-F1
#
_entry.id   AF-A0A9E4Y7G6-F1
#
_cell.length_a   1.000
_cell.length_b   1.000
_cell.length_c   1.000
_cell.angle_alpha   90.00
_cell.angle_beta   90.00
_cell.angle_gamma   90.00
#
_symmetry.space_group_name_H-M   'P 1'
#
loop_
_entity.id
_entity.type
_entity.pdbx_description
1 polymer ?
#
loop_
_entity_poly.entity_id
_entity_poly.type
_entity_poly.pdbx_seq_one_letter_code
_entity_poly.pdbx_strand_id
1 'polypeptide(L)'
;MTNEAAGRIFSGVINSALEAVRAASVATQKAEKQIEAFATFAMFDPTTGDESGAPNVTVKEMKTALAVAKTSSFTEAAKGLGMSQPGLSRQIQRVEKAYGINLFYRRSAGAEVTPGGSLVLEAFSDALNALARSFEAATKLS
;
A
#
# COMPACT_ATOMS: atom_id res chain seq x y z
N MET A 1 -15.31 54.12 11.76
CA MET A 1 -14.78 52.74 11.75
C MET A 1 -15.81 51.88 11.03
N THR A 2 -15.49 51.49 9.80
CA THR A 2 -16.46 51.17 8.74
C THR A 2 -17.09 49.77 8.89
N ASN A 3 -18.35 49.65 8.46
CA ASN A 3 -19.15 48.42 8.28
C ASN A 3 -18.39 47.29 7.53
N GLU A 4 -17.37 47.68 6.77
CA GLU A 4 -16.46 46.82 6.02
C GLU A 4 -15.57 45.93 6.89
N ALA A 5 -15.14 46.40 8.08
CA ALA A 5 -14.31 45.61 8.99
C ALA A 5 -15.13 44.50 9.69
N ALA A 6 -16.38 44.82 10.08
CA ALA A 6 -17.30 43.85 10.66
C ALA A 6 -17.69 42.76 9.66
N GLY A 7 -17.94 43.14 8.39
CA GLY A 7 -18.22 42.18 7.31
C GLY A 7 -17.05 41.24 7.00
N ARG A 8 -15.80 41.73 7.03
CA ARG A 8 -14.60 40.90 6.82
C ARG A 8 -14.38 39.91 7.97
N ILE A 9 -14.60 40.32 9.21
CA ILE A 9 -14.48 39.43 10.38
C ILE A 9 -15.57 38.36 10.34
N PHE A 10 -16.83 38.74 10.08
CA PHE A 10 -17.95 37.80 9.98
C PHE A 10 -17.77 36.80 8.82
N SER A 11 -17.33 37.27 7.65
CA SER A 11 -17.04 36.40 6.49
C SER A 11 -15.85 35.46 6.74
N GLY A 12 -14.81 35.92 7.45
CA GLY A 12 -13.68 35.08 7.84
C GLY A 12 -14.08 33.95 8.79
N VAL A 13 -14.91 34.24 9.79
CA VAL A 13 -15.44 33.24 10.72
C VAL A 13 -16.30 32.20 9.99
N ILE A 14 -17.16 32.64 9.06
CA ILE A 14 -17.98 31.73 8.24
C ILE A 14 -17.11 30.84 7.35
N ASN A 15 -16.10 31.41 6.68
CA ASN A 15 -15.26 30.65 5.77
C ASN A 15 -14.39 29.63 6.51
N SER A 16 -13.85 29.98 7.69
CA SER A 16 -13.13 29.03 8.55
C SER A 16 -14.03 27.89 9.05
N ALA A 17 -15.27 28.19 9.43
CA ALA A 17 -16.23 27.15 9.83
C ALA A 17 -16.59 26.22 8.65
N LEU A 18 -16.77 26.78 7.44
CA LEU A 18 -17.05 26.01 6.22
C LEU A 18 -15.89 25.08 5.85
N GLU A 19 -14.65 25.55 5.96
CA GLU A 19 -13.45 24.74 5.70
C GLU A 19 -13.28 23.61 6.74
N ALA A 20 -13.58 23.88 8.02
CA ALA A 20 -13.55 22.85 9.05
C ALA A 20 -14.61 21.75 8.81
N VAL A 21 -15.81 22.13 8.37
CA VAL A 21 -16.88 21.17 8.00
C VAL A 21 -16.49 20.35 6.77
N ARG A 22 -15.85 20.96 5.76
CA ARG A 22 -15.33 20.24 4.58
C ARG A 22 -14.24 19.25 4.96
N ALA A 23 -13.27 19.66 5.78
CA ALA A 23 -12.19 18.78 6.24
C ALA A 23 -12.74 17.58 7.04
N ALA A 24 -13.72 17.82 7.92
CA ALA A 24 -14.42 16.75 8.65
C ALA A 24 -15.15 15.78 7.69
N SER A 25 -15.86 16.30 6.67
CA SER A 25 -16.55 15.50 5.65
C SER A 25 -15.60 14.66 4.79
N VAL A 26 -14.42 15.18 4.45
CA VAL A 26 -13.40 14.43 3.69
C VAL A 26 -12.80 13.33 4.55
N ALA A 27 -12.62 13.56 5.85
CA ALA A 27 -12.14 12.54 6.78
C ALA A 27 -13.17 11.41 6.99
N THR A 28 -14.46 11.73 7.10
CA THR A 28 -15.53 10.71 7.12
C THR A 28 -15.64 9.96 5.79
N GLN A 29 -15.60 10.66 4.65
CA GLN A 29 -15.67 9.99 3.34
C GLN A 29 -14.47 9.07 3.08
N LYS A 30 -13.28 9.42 3.59
CA LYS A 30 -12.07 8.57 3.52
C LYS A 30 -12.20 7.32 4.39
N ALA A 31 -12.80 7.44 5.58
CA ALA A 31 -13.08 6.30 6.46
C ALA A 31 -14.19 5.39 5.88
N GLU A 32 -15.25 5.95 5.30
CA GLU A 32 -16.33 5.21 4.65
C GLU A 32 -15.82 4.41 3.43
N LYS A 33 -14.99 5.02 2.58
CA LYS A 33 -14.36 4.32 1.45
C LYS A 33 -13.43 3.19 1.90
N GLN A 34 -12.78 3.33 3.06
CA GLN A 34 -11.95 2.26 3.64
C GLN A 34 -12.80 1.12 4.21
N ILE A 35 -13.96 1.42 4.80
CA ILE A 35 -14.92 0.42 5.28
C ILE A 35 -15.59 -0.31 4.11
N GLU A 36 -15.92 0.38 3.00
CA GLU A 36 -16.47 -0.22 1.78
C GLU A 36 -15.45 -1.10 1.03
N ALA A 37 -14.18 -0.68 0.98
CA ALA A 37 -13.07 -1.50 0.48
C ALA A 37 -12.85 -2.76 1.32
N PHE A 38 -13.04 -2.66 2.64
CA PHE A 38 -12.97 -3.80 3.57
C PHE A 38 -14.19 -4.72 3.48
N ALA A 39 -15.39 -4.19 3.24
CA ALA A 39 -16.61 -4.98 3.04
C ALA A 39 -16.62 -5.73 1.68
N THR A 40 -15.99 -5.15 0.65
CA THR A 40 -15.79 -5.82 -0.65
C THR A 40 -14.85 -7.03 -0.54
N PHE A 41 -13.88 -6.99 0.38
CA PHE A 41 -13.02 -8.12 0.74
C PHE A 41 -13.77 -9.28 1.42
N ALA A 42 -14.92 -9.00 2.04
CA ALA A 42 -15.73 -10.00 2.75
C ALA A 42 -16.71 -10.80 1.86
N MET A 43 -16.81 -10.51 0.56
CA MET A 43 -17.56 -11.30 -0.44
C MET A 43 -16.62 -12.12 -1.34
N PHE A 44 -15.96 -13.12 -0.77
CA PHE A 44 -15.69 -14.43 -1.38
C PHE A 44 -15.14 -14.47 -2.82
N ASP A 45 -13.81 -14.59 -2.97
CA ASP A 45 -13.21 -15.25 -4.14
C ASP A 45 -12.99 -16.76 -3.81
N PRO A 46 -13.72 -17.69 -4.46
CA PRO A 46 -13.65 -19.13 -4.22
C PRO A 46 -12.36 -19.82 -4.68
N THR A 47 -11.37 -19.12 -5.24
CA THR A 47 -10.17 -19.75 -5.83
C THR A 47 -8.97 -19.88 -4.89
N THR A 48 -9.01 -19.25 -3.71
CA THR A 48 -8.05 -19.49 -2.63
C THR A 48 -8.62 -20.55 -1.70
N GLY A 49 -8.14 -21.79 -1.84
CA GLY A 49 -8.45 -22.89 -0.93
C GLY A 49 -7.82 -22.74 0.47
N ASP A 50 -7.69 -21.52 0.99
CA ASP A 50 -7.31 -21.26 2.37
C ASP A 50 -8.42 -20.49 3.09
N GLU A 51 -8.79 -20.98 4.27
CA GLU A 51 -9.82 -20.38 5.15
C GLU A 51 -9.26 -19.19 5.96
N SER A 52 -8.03 -18.73 5.66
CA SER A 52 -7.32 -17.76 6.49
C SER A 52 -7.60 -16.31 6.10
N GLY A 53 -8.24 -16.07 4.94
CA GLY A 53 -8.47 -14.72 4.43
C GLY A 53 -7.17 -13.99 4.10
N ALA A 54 -6.07 -14.72 3.90
CA ALA A 54 -4.77 -14.14 3.62
C ALA A 54 -4.62 -13.93 2.09
N PRO A 55 -4.00 -12.83 1.66
CA PRO A 55 -3.73 -12.62 0.24
C PRO A 55 -2.77 -13.70 -0.29
N ASN A 56 -3.17 -14.38 -1.36
CA ASN A 56 -2.34 -15.40 -2.02
C ASN A 56 -1.18 -14.75 -2.77
N VAL A 57 -0.01 -14.74 -2.14
CA VAL A 57 1.23 -14.18 -2.69
C VAL A 57 2.37 -15.17 -2.52
N THR A 58 3.14 -15.35 -3.60
CA THR A 58 4.29 -16.25 -3.63
C THR A 58 5.54 -15.62 -3.00
N VAL A 59 6.44 -16.45 -2.49
CA VAL A 59 7.78 -16.03 -2.02
C VAL A 59 8.55 -15.24 -3.09
N LYS A 60 8.38 -15.59 -4.37
CA LYS A 60 9.00 -14.87 -5.48
C LYS A 60 8.49 -13.43 -5.56
N GLU A 61 7.19 -13.24 -5.45
CA GLU A 61 6.55 -11.92 -5.51
C GLU A 61 6.92 -11.04 -4.30
N MET A 62 7.03 -11.64 -3.11
CA MET A 62 7.53 -10.95 -1.92
C MET A 62 8.94 -10.38 -2.16
N LYS A 63 9.86 -11.22 -2.67
CA LYS A 63 11.23 -10.82 -3.01
C LYS A 63 11.25 -9.73 -4.09
N THR A 64 10.38 -9.84 -5.10
CA THR A 64 10.27 -8.84 -6.17
C THR A 64 9.82 -7.48 -5.63
N ALA A 65 8.81 -7.44 -4.75
CA ALA A 65 8.36 -6.20 -4.12
C ALA A 65 9.47 -5.55 -3.27
N LEU A 66 10.17 -6.33 -2.45
CA LEU A 66 11.30 -5.84 -1.65
C LEU A 66 12.45 -5.31 -2.53
N ALA A 67 12.72 -5.93 -3.68
CA ALA A 67 13.74 -5.45 -4.61
C ALA A 67 13.39 -4.08 -5.21
N VAL A 68 12.11 -3.84 -5.53
CA VAL A 68 11.65 -2.52 -6.00
C VAL A 68 11.78 -1.48 -4.90
N ALA A 69 11.39 -1.81 -3.67
CA ALA A 69 11.54 -0.91 -2.53
C ALA A 69 13.00 -0.53 -2.29
N LYS A 70 13.91 -1.52 -2.35
CA LYS A 70 15.35 -1.31 -2.14
C LYS A 70 15.99 -0.42 -3.21
N THR A 71 15.57 -0.56 -4.47
CA THR A 71 16.17 0.15 -5.61
C THR A 71 15.46 1.46 -5.94
N SER A 72 14.25 1.67 -5.41
CA SER A 72 13.35 2.76 -5.82
C SER A 72 13.13 2.83 -7.34
N SER A 73 13.34 1.72 -8.07
CA SER A 73 13.31 1.67 -9.53
C SER A 73 12.89 0.30 -10.03
N PHE A 74 11.80 0.25 -10.80
CA PHE A 74 11.33 -1.00 -11.43
C PHE A 74 12.35 -1.56 -12.42
N THR A 75 13.08 -0.69 -13.13
CA THR A 75 14.09 -1.10 -14.12
C THR A 75 15.32 -1.71 -13.44
N GLU A 76 15.84 -1.05 -12.40
CA GLU A 76 17.01 -1.56 -11.68
C GLU A 76 16.68 -2.80 -10.86
N ALA A 77 15.50 -2.88 -10.25
CA ALA A 77 15.02 -4.11 -9.62
C ALA A 77 14.93 -5.26 -10.63
N ALA A 78 14.42 -5.00 -11.84
CA ALA A 78 14.26 -6.03 -12.86
C ALA A 78 15.62 -6.56 -13.32
N LYS A 79 16.58 -5.67 -13.58
CA LYS A 79 17.97 -6.03 -13.88
C LYS A 79 18.59 -6.87 -12.76
N GLY A 80 18.46 -6.42 -11.51
CA GLY A 80 19.02 -7.12 -10.35
C GLY A 80 18.43 -8.51 -10.11
N LEU A 81 17.19 -8.75 -10.56
CA LEU A 81 16.53 -10.05 -10.47
C LEU A 81 16.63 -10.90 -11.76
N GLY A 82 17.34 -10.41 -12.80
CA GLY A 82 17.42 -11.11 -14.09
C GLY A 82 16.06 -11.23 -14.80
N MET A 83 15.17 -10.27 -14.58
CA MET A 83 13.81 -10.25 -15.14
C MET A 83 13.67 -9.14 -16.18
N SER A 84 12.69 -9.29 -17.08
CA SER A 84 12.23 -8.16 -17.87
C SER A 84 11.42 -7.20 -17.00
N GLN A 85 11.55 -5.89 -17.23
CA GLN A 85 10.78 -4.88 -16.49
C GLN A 85 9.25 -5.10 -16.61
N PRO A 86 8.67 -5.46 -17.78
CA PRO A 86 7.25 -5.80 -17.87
C PRO A 86 6.88 -7.02 -17.01
N GLY A 87 7.74 -8.04 -16.96
CA GLY A 87 7.54 -9.22 -16.12
C GLY A 87 7.54 -8.88 -14.64
N LEU A 88 8.47 -8.03 -14.20
CA LEU A 88 8.52 -7.52 -12.83
C LEU A 88 7.28 -6.69 -12.51
N SER A 89 6.87 -5.77 -13.39
CA SER A 89 5.69 -4.92 -13.17
C SER A 89 4.41 -5.75 -13.03
N ARG A 90 4.27 -6.83 -13.80
CA ARG A 90 3.14 -7.78 -13.66
C ARG A 90 3.13 -8.49 -12.31
N GLN A 91 4.29 -8.86 -11.77
CA GLN A 91 4.36 -9.46 -10.44
C GLN A 91 3.93 -8.48 -9.35
N ILE A 92 4.42 -7.24 -9.40
CA ILE A 92 4.00 -6.19 -8.45
C ILE A 92 2.48 -5.97 -8.54
N GLN A 93 1.92 -5.88 -9.74
CA GLN A 93 0.47 -5.72 -9.93
C GLN A 93 -0.35 -6.87 -9.34
N ARG A 94 0.14 -8.11 -9.37
CA ARG A 94 -0.55 -9.23 -8.73
C ARG A 94 -0.56 -9.11 -7.21
N VAL A 95 0.57 -8.68 -6.62
CA VAL A 95 0.64 -8.38 -5.19
C VAL A 95 -0.32 -7.25 -4.83
N GLU A 96 -0.27 -6.14 -5.56
CA GLU A 96 -1.16 -5.00 -5.36
C GLU A 96 -2.63 -5.40 -5.46
N LYS A 97 -2.98 -6.27 -6.42
CA LYS A 97 -4.33 -6.82 -6.56
C LYS A 97 -4.71 -7.72 -5.37
N ALA A 98 -3.83 -8.61 -4.94
CA ALA A 98 -4.10 -9.52 -3.82
C ALA A 98 -4.37 -8.75 -2.51
N TYR A 99 -3.67 -7.64 -2.30
CA TYR A 99 -3.84 -6.78 -1.13
C TYR A 99 -4.89 -5.67 -1.31
N GLY A 100 -5.42 -5.46 -2.53
CA GLY A 100 -6.37 -4.38 -2.84
C GLY A 100 -5.78 -2.97 -2.68
N ILE A 101 -4.46 -2.82 -2.67
CA ILE A 101 -3.77 -1.54 -2.47
C ILE A 101 -2.61 -1.38 -3.45
N ASN A 102 -2.20 -0.14 -3.71
CA ASN A 102 -0.95 0.13 -4.41
C ASN A 102 0.21 0.06 -3.42
N LEU A 103 1.25 -0.72 -3.73
CA LEU A 103 2.46 -0.81 -2.92
C LEU A 103 3.39 0.37 -3.22
N PHE A 104 3.37 0.87 -4.45
CA PHE A 104 4.24 1.96 -4.90
C PHE A 104 3.45 3.07 -5.62
N TYR A 105 3.82 4.32 -5.37
CA TYR A 105 3.55 5.42 -6.27
C TYR A 105 4.54 5.36 -7.44
N ARG A 106 4.00 5.39 -8.66
CA ARG A 106 4.81 5.51 -9.88
C ARG A 106 5.01 6.99 -10.19
N ARG A 107 6.24 7.47 -10.03
CA ARG A 107 6.63 8.85 -10.36
C ARG A 107 7.65 8.86 -11.48
N SER A 108 7.89 10.04 -12.06
CA SER A 108 8.96 10.27 -13.04
C SER A 108 10.34 9.93 -12.48
N ALA A 109 10.54 10.12 -11.17
CA ALA A 109 11.79 9.80 -10.48
C ALA A 109 11.96 8.31 -10.12
N GLY A 110 10.93 7.47 -10.32
CA GLY A 110 10.98 6.05 -10.00
C GLY A 110 9.80 5.58 -9.14
N ALA A 111 10.09 4.64 -8.24
CA ALA A 111 9.13 4.01 -7.35
C ALA A 111 9.26 4.59 -5.93
N GLU A 112 8.17 5.12 -5.39
CA GLU A 112 8.08 5.57 -3.99
C GLU A 112 7.11 4.64 -3.26
N VAL A 113 7.48 4.14 -2.08
CA VAL A 113 6.62 3.24 -1.29
C VAL A 113 5.41 4.02 -0.76
N THR A 114 4.20 3.44 -0.89
CA THR A 114 3.00 4.05 -0.29
C THR A 114 2.92 3.73 1.21
N PRO A 115 2.15 4.47 2.02
CA PRO A 115 1.95 4.12 3.43
C PRO A 115 1.44 2.69 3.65
N GLY A 116 0.50 2.23 2.82
CA GLY A 116 0.01 0.85 2.86
C GLY A 116 1.05 -0.16 2.35
N GLY A 117 1.82 0.21 1.33
CA GLY A 117 2.92 -0.60 0.81
C GLY A 117 4.01 -0.83 1.86
N SER A 118 4.30 0.16 2.70
CA SER A 118 5.28 0.01 3.78
C SER A 118 4.90 -1.12 4.75
N LEU A 119 3.63 -1.17 5.15
CA LEU A 119 3.14 -2.22 6.05
C LEU A 119 3.26 -3.61 5.42
N VAL A 120 2.92 -3.74 4.14
CA VAL A 120 3.03 -5.02 3.40
C VAL A 120 4.48 -5.44 3.23
N LEU A 121 5.37 -4.51 2.89
CA LEU A 121 6.79 -4.79 2.69
C LEU A 121 7.49 -5.20 3.99
N GLU A 122 7.13 -4.59 5.12
CA GLU A 122 7.61 -5.01 6.45
C GLU A 122 7.19 -6.45 6.76
N ALA A 123 5.91 -6.77 6.57
CA ALA A 123 5.41 -8.14 6.75
C ALA A 123 6.11 -9.17 5.82
N PHE A 124 6.39 -8.80 4.58
CA PHE A 124 7.16 -9.65 3.66
C PHE A 124 8.59 -9.89 4.13
N SER A 125 9.26 -8.84 4.60
CA SER A 125 10.60 -8.95 5.17
C SER A 125 10.61 -9.92 6.35
N ASP A 126 9.66 -9.78 7.27
CA ASP A 126 9.56 -10.63 8.45
C ASP A 126 9.26 -12.10 8.10
N ALA A 127 8.33 -12.33 7.18
CA ALA A 127 7.99 -13.67 6.70
C ALA A 127 9.20 -14.36 6.05
N LEU A 128 9.94 -13.67 5.18
CA LEU A 128 11.13 -14.21 4.54
C LEU A 128 12.26 -14.47 5.54
N ASN A 129 12.43 -13.61 6.54
CA ASN A 129 13.40 -13.81 7.61
C ASN A 129 13.04 -15.02 8.48
N ALA A 130 11.76 -15.23 8.78
CA ALA A 130 11.30 -16.41 9.50
C ALA A 130 11.59 -17.70 8.72
N LEU A 131 11.28 -17.71 7.41
CA LEU A 131 11.60 -18.84 6.53
C LEU A 131 13.11 -19.13 6.45
N ALA A 132 13.94 -18.09 6.40
CA ALA A 132 15.39 -18.24 6.40
C ALA A 132 15.91 -18.88 7.70
N ARG A 133 15.40 -18.42 8.86
CA ARG A 133 15.77 -18.98 10.16
C ARG A 133 15.34 -20.44 10.31
N SER A 134 14.14 -20.79 9.86
CA SER A 134 13.67 -22.17 9.93
C SER A 134 14.50 -23.10 9.04
N PHE A 135 14.91 -22.63 7.86
CA PHE A 135 15.79 -23.38 6.98
C PHE A 135 17.15 -23.62 7.61
N GLU A 136 17.79 -22.57 8.15
CA GLU A 136 19.09 -22.67 8.82
C GLU A 136 19.04 -23.63 10.02
N ALA A 137 17.99 -23.54 10.85
CA ALA A 137 17.80 -24.43 11.99
C ALA A 137 17.66 -25.89 11.55
N ALA A 138 16.88 -26.16 10.50
CA ALA A 138 16.71 -27.50 9.96
C ALA A 138 18.03 -28.08 9.42
N THR A 139 18.84 -27.28 8.74
CA THR A 139 20.13 -27.72 8.18
C THR A 139 21.23 -27.93 9.24
N LYS A 140 21.13 -27.31 10.41
CA LYS A 140 22.10 -27.50 11.51
C LYS A 140 21.81 -28.74 12.37
N LEU A 141 20.61 -29.31 12.25
CA LEU A 141 20.18 -30.51 12.98
C LEU A 141 20.40 -31.81 12.20
N SER A 142 20.77 -31.72 10.91
CA SER A 142 21.14 -32.84 10.04
C SER A 142 22.65 -33.03 9.98
#